data_AF-A0A7K1KXA7-F1
#
_entry.id   AF-A0A7K1KXA7-F1
#
_cell.length_a   1.000
_cell.length_b   1.000
_cell.length_c   1.000
_cell.angle_alpha   90.00
_cell.angle_beta   90.00
_cell.angle_gamma   90.00
#
_symmetry.space_group_name_H-M   'P 1'
#
loop_
_entity.id
_entity.type
_entity.pdbx_description
1 polymer ?
#
loop_
_entity_poly.entity_id
_entity_poly.type
_entity_poly.pdbx_seq_one_letter_code
_entity_poly.pdbx_strand_id
1 'polypeptide(L)'
;MSEVGHPWNLNFKEISTAVAELCGTSEEIIVALSSLDALLRFHERHEAAAVAAADAFSLADHIYWIAYERDLLEAMPTLADLTWPEFQAWAAGFSPSDIGMAWEEPPEEFVRSFGWSWTRSMAEYATNEVTEWLVKQFKSTADHELLERFLVLLSEHALKADEFGETLVVAMARAGGKSALPYLSRLAANAEATAKVRAEVEYWLDHCTRS
;
A
#
# COMPACT_ATOMS: atom_id res chain seq x y z
N MET A 1 5.86 9.72 -6.42
CA MET A 1 5.00 8.58 -6.78
C MET A 1 4.56 8.61 -8.25
N SER A 2 5.27 9.32 -9.14
CA SER A 2 4.92 9.48 -10.57
C SER A 2 5.02 8.21 -11.43
N GLU A 3 5.28 7.05 -10.82
CA GLU A 3 5.45 5.75 -11.48
C GLU A 3 4.23 4.83 -11.29
N VAL A 4 3.25 5.22 -10.47
CA VAL A 4 2.02 4.45 -10.26
C VAL A 4 1.06 4.71 -11.42
N GLY A 5 0.63 3.65 -12.10
CA GLY A 5 -0.30 3.73 -13.22
C GLY A 5 -1.76 3.86 -12.77
N HIS A 6 -2.60 4.43 -13.63
CA HIS A 6 -4.05 4.40 -13.44
C HIS A 6 -4.57 2.95 -13.53
N PRO A 7 -5.55 2.53 -12.70
CA PRO A 7 -6.32 3.30 -11.71
C PRO A 7 -5.72 3.38 -10.30
N TRP A 8 -4.58 2.72 -10.08
CA TRP A 8 -3.94 2.61 -8.76
C TRP A 8 -3.32 3.91 -8.27
N ASN A 9 -3.19 4.89 -9.17
CA ASN A 9 -2.69 6.23 -8.86
C ASN A 9 -3.76 7.14 -8.24
N LEU A 10 -5.03 6.74 -8.18
CA LEU A 10 -6.09 7.52 -7.55
C LEU A 10 -6.01 7.40 -6.02
N ASN A 11 -6.74 8.25 -5.31
CA ASN A 11 -6.93 8.13 -3.87
C ASN A 11 -8.29 7.47 -3.53
N PHE A 12 -8.36 6.74 -2.42
CA PHE A 12 -9.56 6.13 -1.81
C PHE A 12 -10.60 5.51 -2.79
N LYS A 13 -11.91 5.72 -2.54
CA LYS A 13 -13.08 5.03 -3.14
C LYS A 13 -13.12 5.07 -4.67
N GLU A 14 -12.42 6.03 -5.28
CA GLU A 14 -12.30 6.13 -6.73
C GLU A 14 -11.50 4.97 -7.31
N ILE A 15 -10.47 4.48 -6.59
CA ILE A 15 -9.70 3.29 -6.99
C ILE A 15 -10.66 2.11 -7.15
N SER A 16 -11.43 1.74 -6.13
CA SER A 16 -12.27 0.53 -6.20
C SER A 16 -13.34 0.62 -7.30
N THR A 17 -13.81 1.83 -7.60
CA THR A 17 -14.73 2.08 -8.72
C THR A 17 -14.03 1.84 -10.05
N ALA A 18 -12.86 2.45 -10.27
CA ALA A 18 -12.10 2.30 -11.51
C ALA A 18 -11.56 0.87 -11.70
N VAL A 19 -11.19 0.18 -10.61
CA VAL A 19 -10.76 -1.22 -10.60
C VAL A 19 -11.87 -2.16 -11.03
N ALA A 20 -13.12 -1.86 -10.71
CA ALA A 20 -14.27 -2.65 -11.15
C ALA A 20 -14.49 -2.59 -12.67
N GLU A 21 -13.92 -1.60 -13.35
CA GLU A 21 -14.01 -1.44 -14.82
C GLU A 21 -12.90 -2.20 -15.57
N LEU A 22 -11.86 -2.66 -14.87
CA LEU A 22 -10.73 -3.39 -15.49
C LEU A 22 -11.14 -4.79 -15.96
N CYS A 23 -10.63 -5.17 -17.13
CA CYS A 23 -10.96 -6.46 -17.75
C CYS A 23 -9.98 -7.59 -17.44
N GLY A 24 -8.82 -7.29 -16.85
CA GLY A 24 -7.78 -8.29 -16.52
C GLY A 24 -6.92 -8.69 -17.72
N THR A 25 -6.78 -7.80 -18.70
CA THR A 25 -5.88 -7.99 -19.85
C THR A 25 -4.42 -8.03 -19.40
N SER A 26 -3.55 -8.65 -20.20
CA SER A 26 -2.10 -8.71 -19.90
C SER A 26 -1.48 -7.32 -19.74
N GLU A 27 -1.93 -6.33 -20.51
CA GLU A 27 -1.46 -4.95 -20.39
C GLU A 27 -1.84 -4.34 -19.03
N GLU A 28 -3.09 -4.48 -18.61
CA GLU A 28 -3.55 -4.02 -17.29
C GLU A 28 -2.80 -4.73 -16.15
N ILE A 29 -2.52 -6.04 -16.30
CA ILE A 29 -1.72 -6.79 -15.32
C ILE A 29 -0.28 -6.27 -15.26
N ILE A 30 0.35 -5.95 -16.39
CA ILE A 30 1.71 -5.40 -16.43
C ILE A 30 1.75 -4.02 -15.75
N VAL A 31 0.75 -3.17 -15.99
CA VAL A 31 0.62 -1.86 -15.33
C VAL A 31 0.41 -2.04 -13.83
N ALA A 32 -0.44 -2.98 -13.41
CA ALA A 32 -0.67 -3.29 -12.00
C ALA A 32 0.59 -3.81 -11.31
N LEU A 33 1.36 -4.70 -11.94
CA LEU A 33 2.64 -5.19 -11.42
C LEU A 33 3.66 -4.05 -11.24
N SER A 34 3.75 -3.15 -12.22
CA SER A 34 4.64 -2.00 -12.14
C SER A 34 4.22 -1.01 -11.05
N SER A 35 2.91 -0.83 -10.89
CA SER A 35 2.33 0.00 -9.83
C SER A 35 2.58 -0.59 -8.45
N LEU A 36 2.47 -1.91 -8.30
CA LEU A 36 2.77 -2.60 -7.06
C LEU A 36 4.25 -2.47 -6.68
N ASP A 37 5.18 -2.64 -7.61
CA ASP A 37 6.62 -2.43 -7.35
C ASP A 37 6.89 -1.00 -6.88
N ALA A 38 6.33 0.01 -7.56
CA ALA A 38 6.48 1.41 -7.18
C ALA A 38 5.95 1.70 -5.76
N LEU A 39 4.79 1.13 -5.40
CA LEU A 39 4.17 1.27 -4.08
C LEU A 39 4.97 0.55 -2.98
N LEU A 40 5.44 -0.67 -3.22
CA LEU A 40 6.27 -1.41 -2.28
C LEU A 40 7.60 -0.69 -2.02
N ARG A 41 8.25 -0.16 -3.07
CA ARG A 41 9.44 0.68 -2.93
C ARG A 41 9.17 1.97 -2.19
N PHE A 42 7.97 2.54 -2.31
CA PHE A 42 7.59 3.71 -1.54
C PHE A 42 7.57 3.38 -0.04
N HIS A 43 6.92 2.28 0.34
CA HIS A 43 6.89 1.80 1.73
C HIS A 43 8.31 1.58 2.27
N GLU A 44 9.15 0.82 1.56
CA GLU A 44 10.55 0.57 1.95
C GLU A 44 11.37 1.84 2.21
N ARG A 45 11.14 2.91 1.42
CA ARG A 45 11.91 4.16 1.53
C ARG A 45 11.40 5.10 2.61
N HIS A 46 10.09 5.07 2.87
CA HIS A 46 9.42 6.12 3.64
C HIS A 46 8.76 5.62 4.92
N GLU A 47 8.82 4.32 5.21
CA GLU A 47 8.25 3.70 6.42
C GLU A 47 8.72 4.38 7.70
N ALA A 48 10.02 4.58 7.90
CA ALA A 48 10.54 5.22 9.11
C ALA A 48 10.00 6.65 9.32
N ALA A 49 9.85 7.42 8.24
CA ALA A 49 9.30 8.77 8.30
C ALA A 49 7.80 8.73 8.63
N ALA A 50 7.08 7.78 8.04
CA ALA A 50 5.64 7.65 8.24
C ALA A 50 5.28 7.07 9.62
N VAL A 51 6.08 6.15 10.16
CA VAL A 51 5.95 5.63 11.54
C VAL A 51 6.23 6.75 12.54
N ALA A 52 7.33 7.49 12.37
CA ALA A 52 7.64 8.63 13.24
C ALA A 52 6.54 9.70 13.23
N ALA A 53 5.94 9.95 12.06
CA ALA A 53 4.80 10.84 11.92
C ALA A 53 3.54 10.32 12.61
N ALA A 54 3.24 9.02 12.50
CA ALA A 54 2.10 8.40 13.18
C ALA A 54 2.25 8.45 14.70
N ASP A 55 3.44 8.14 15.23
CA ASP A 55 3.74 8.18 16.68
C ASP A 55 3.70 9.61 17.25
N ALA A 56 4.14 10.60 16.46
CA ALA A 56 4.08 12.01 16.84
C ALA A 56 2.62 12.53 16.90
N PHE A 57 1.68 11.82 16.28
CA PHE A 57 0.32 12.30 16.06
C PHE A 57 -0.71 11.65 16.98
N SER A 58 -0.55 11.77 18.29
CA SER A 58 -1.56 11.33 19.28
C SER A 58 -2.85 12.17 19.27
N LEU A 59 -2.88 13.28 18.52
CA LEU A 59 -4.05 14.16 18.36
C LEU A 59 -5.04 13.63 17.29
N ALA A 60 -4.60 12.72 16.41
CA ALA A 60 -5.44 12.09 15.38
C ALA A 60 -6.62 11.31 15.96
N ASP A 61 -6.43 10.66 17.10
CA ASP A 61 -7.43 9.78 17.73
C ASP A 61 -8.75 10.51 18.08
N HIS A 62 -8.75 11.85 18.02
CA HIS A 62 -9.90 12.70 18.27
C HIS A 62 -10.36 13.52 17.06
N ILE A 63 -9.57 13.52 15.98
CA ILE A 63 -9.89 14.22 14.74
C ILE A 63 -10.68 13.26 13.88
N TYR A 64 -11.96 13.58 13.62
CA TYR A 64 -12.80 12.82 12.70
C TYR A 64 -12.16 12.86 11.29
N TRP A 65 -11.34 11.84 11.00
CA TRP A 65 -10.61 11.62 9.72
C TRP A 65 -11.50 11.85 8.50
N ILE A 66 -12.76 11.42 8.62
CA ILE A 66 -13.82 11.49 7.61
C ILE A 66 -14.18 12.93 7.24
N ALA A 67 -14.04 13.90 8.15
CA ALA A 67 -14.51 15.26 7.93
C ALA A 67 -13.66 16.02 6.90
N TYR A 68 -12.37 15.71 6.80
CA TYR A 68 -11.43 16.41 5.90
C TYR A 68 -10.94 15.55 4.74
N GLU A 69 -11.21 14.25 4.79
CA GLU A 69 -10.88 13.30 3.72
C GLU A 69 -11.39 13.78 2.37
N ARG A 70 -12.64 14.27 2.29
CA ARG A 70 -13.18 14.80 1.02
C ARG A 70 -12.34 15.96 0.49
N ASP A 71 -12.02 16.94 1.34
CA ASP A 71 -11.32 18.15 0.92
C ASP A 71 -9.86 17.82 0.52
N LEU A 72 -9.24 16.83 1.17
CA LEU A 72 -7.93 16.29 0.78
C LEU A 72 -7.99 15.56 -0.56
N LEU A 73 -9.04 14.75 -0.80
CA LEU A 73 -9.24 14.05 -2.06
C LEU A 73 -9.52 15.02 -3.21
N GLU A 74 -10.22 16.12 -2.96
CA GLU A 74 -10.44 17.18 -3.95
C GLU A 74 -9.15 17.95 -4.27
N ALA A 75 -8.34 18.27 -3.25
CA ALA A 75 -7.08 19.00 -3.43
C ALA A 75 -5.98 18.13 -4.06
N MET A 76 -5.91 16.87 -3.67
CA MET A 76 -4.92 15.91 -4.12
C MET A 76 -5.66 14.65 -4.60
N PRO A 77 -6.16 14.63 -5.85
CA PRO A 77 -6.96 13.51 -6.35
C PRO A 77 -6.12 12.26 -6.64
N THR A 78 -4.82 12.42 -6.90
CA THR A 78 -3.92 11.31 -7.20
C THR A 78 -2.77 11.21 -6.20
N LEU A 79 -2.17 10.02 -6.15
CA LEU A 79 -0.94 9.74 -5.43
C LEU A 79 0.24 10.63 -5.87
N ALA A 80 0.22 11.15 -7.11
CA ALA A 80 1.24 12.07 -7.59
C ALA A 80 1.09 13.48 -7.00
N ASP A 81 -0.11 13.84 -6.57
CA ASP A 81 -0.42 15.15 -5.99
C ASP A 81 -0.05 15.24 -4.51
N LEU A 82 0.29 14.11 -3.88
CA LEU A 82 0.75 13.99 -2.49
C LEU A 82 2.16 14.60 -2.30
N THR A 83 2.24 15.91 -2.45
CA THR A 83 3.47 16.69 -2.37
C THR A 83 3.41 17.71 -1.25
N TRP A 84 4.57 18.09 -0.72
CA TRP A 84 4.63 19.05 0.38
C TRP A 84 4.00 20.42 0.06
N PRO A 85 4.22 21.01 -1.14
CA PRO A 85 3.52 22.24 -1.51
C PRO A 85 1.99 22.13 -1.50
N GLU A 86 1.43 21.01 -1.98
CA GLU A 86 -0.03 20.79 -1.97
C GLU A 86 -0.57 20.63 -0.54
N PHE A 87 0.13 19.89 0.32
CA PHE A 87 -0.23 19.82 1.75
C PHE A 87 -0.16 21.17 2.44
N GLN A 88 0.83 22.01 2.12
CA GLN A 88 0.91 23.37 2.67
C GLN A 88 -0.23 24.26 2.17
N ALA A 89 -0.59 24.15 0.89
CA ALA A 89 -1.71 24.88 0.31
C ALA A 89 -3.04 24.47 0.94
N TRP A 90 -3.27 23.16 1.13
CA TRP A 90 -4.42 22.64 1.86
C TRP A 90 -4.44 23.10 3.32
N ALA A 91 -3.31 23.01 4.02
CA ALA A 91 -3.20 23.39 5.43
C ALA A 91 -3.44 24.89 5.67
N ALA A 92 -3.16 25.75 4.69
CA ALA A 92 -3.48 27.18 4.78
C ALA A 92 -4.99 27.45 4.76
N GLY A 93 -5.80 26.54 4.20
CA GLY A 93 -7.27 26.60 4.23
C GLY A 93 -7.90 25.90 5.44
N PHE A 94 -7.11 25.15 6.21
CA PHE A 94 -7.57 24.38 7.36
C PHE A 94 -7.73 25.27 8.60
N SER A 95 -8.88 25.18 9.29
CA SER A 95 -9.11 25.91 10.54
C SER A 95 -8.70 25.06 11.75
N PRO A 96 -7.68 25.47 12.55
CA PRO A 96 -7.27 24.72 13.74
C PRO A 96 -8.39 24.53 14.78
N SER A 97 -9.39 25.41 14.79
CA SER A 97 -10.57 25.29 15.66
C SER A 97 -11.33 23.99 15.45
N ASP A 98 -11.29 23.44 14.24
CA ASP A 98 -12.11 22.29 13.87
C ASP A 98 -11.60 20.99 14.52
N ILE A 99 -10.35 21.02 14.98
CA ILE A 99 -9.72 19.94 15.77
C ILE A 99 -9.56 20.33 17.25
N GLY A 100 -10.28 21.38 17.69
CA GLY A 100 -10.26 21.86 19.07
C GLY A 100 -8.97 22.59 19.45
N MET A 101 -8.15 22.99 18.49
CA MET A 101 -6.89 23.70 18.74
C MET A 101 -7.09 25.21 18.68
N ALA A 102 -6.39 25.92 19.56
CA ALA A 102 -6.41 27.39 19.63
C ALA A 102 -5.27 28.03 18.82
N TRP A 103 -4.74 27.33 17.82
CA TRP A 103 -3.69 27.87 16.97
C TRP A 103 -4.26 28.90 15.99
N GLU A 104 -3.51 29.98 15.75
CA GLU A 104 -3.84 30.92 14.68
C GLU A 104 -3.63 30.26 13.30
N GLU A 105 -2.55 29.49 13.16
CA GLU A 105 -2.21 28.68 11.98
C GLU A 105 -1.65 27.31 12.43
N PRO A 106 -1.81 26.23 11.64
CA PRO A 106 -1.25 24.93 11.96
C PRO A 106 0.29 24.96 12.05
N PRO A 107 0.91 24.42 13.11
CA PRO A 107 2.35 24.28 13.19
C PRO A 107 2.91 23.44 12.02
N GLU A 108 4.11 23.78 11.53
CA GLU A 108 4.73 23.05 10.41
C GLU A 108 4.90 21.54 10.69
N GLU A 109 5.27 21.21 11.93
CA GLU A 109 5.42 19.82 12.38
C GLU A 109 4.09 19.05 12.35
N PHE A 110 2.97 19.73 12.65
CA PHE A 110 1.63 19.16 12.54
C PHE A 110 1.34 18.84 11.07
N VAL A 111 1.51 19.81 10.16
CA VAL A 111 1.25 19.61 8.73
C VAL A 111 2.12 18.49 8.16
N ARG A 112 3.38 18.38 8.62
CA ARG A 112 4.33 17.36 8.18
C ARG A 112 3.93 15.97 8.64
N SER A 113 3.59 15.84 9.92
CA SER A 113 3.17 14.56 10.48
C SER A 113 1.85 14.11 9.85
N PHE A 114 0.92 15.05 9.68
CA PHE A 114 -0.34 14.83 8.99
C PHE A 114 -0.13 14.35 7.55
N GLY A 115 0.69 15.06 6.77
CA GLY A 115 0.95 14.72 5.38
C GLY A 115 1.59 13.34 5.20
N TRP A 116 2.55 12.99 6.06
CA TRP A 116 3.15 11.64 6.04
C TRP A 116 2.16 10.55 6.43
N SER A 117 1.35 10.78 7.47
CA SER A 117 0.31 9.83 7.89
C SER A 117 -0.70 9.59 6.77
N TRP A 118 -1.20 10.66 6.14
CA TRP A 118 -2.14 10.54 5.03
C TRP A 118 -1.54 9.83 3.82
N THR A 119 -0.32 10.23 3.42
CA THR A 119 0.38 9.65 2.27
C THR A 119 0.63 8.16 2.48
N ARG A 120 1.01 7.76 3.71
CA ARG A 120 1.12 6.35 4.09
C ARG A 120 -0.21 5.65 3.88
N SER A 121 -1.30 6.11 4.51
CA SER A 121 -2.61 5.48 4.36
C SER A 121 -3.07 5.34 2.90
N MET A 122 -2.78 6.34 2.04
CA MET A 122 -3.13 6.27 0.61
C MET A 122 -2.31 5.20 -0.11
N ALA A 123 -0.99 5.17 0.13
CA ALA A 123 -0.11 4.16 -0.46
C ALA A 123 -0.46 2.75 0.02
N GLU A 124 -0.80 2.58 1.30
CA GLU A 124 -1.25 1.31 1.89
C GLU A 124 -2.55 0.83 1.24
N TYR A 125 -3.53 1.72 1.11
CA TYR A 125 -4.80 1.40 0.45
C TYR A 125 -4.59 0.98 -1.01
N ALA A 126 -3.84 1.76 -1.79
CA ALA A 126 -3.52 1.41 -3.18
C ALA A 126 -2.77 0.08 -3.27
N THR A 127 -1.81 -0.18 -2.38
CA THR A 127 -1.05 -1.44 -2.35
C THR A 127 -1.97 -2.65 -2.15
N ASN A 128 -2.91 -2.54 -1.21
CA ASN A 128 -3.88 -3.60 -0.92
C ASN A 128 -4.82 -3.84 -2.10
N GLU A 129 -5.38 -2.78 -2.70
CA GLU A 129 -6.29 -2.90 -3.85
C GLU A 129 -5.58 -3.52 -5.07
N VAL A 130 -4.36 -3.08 -5.38
CA VAL A 130 -3.56 -3.66 -6.49
C VAL A 130 -3.28 -5.14 -6.22
N THR A 131 -2.85 -5.47 -5.01
CA THR A 131 -2.47 -6.83 -4.62
C THR A 131 -3.67 -7.77 -4.68
N GLU A 132 -4.80 -7.39 -4.11
CA GLU A 132 -6.02 -8.21 -4.14
C GLU A 132 -6.56 -8.39 -5.55
N TRP A 133 -6.51 -7.34 -6.38
CA TRP A 133 -6.90 -7.45 -7.78
C TRP A 133 -5.99 -8.42 -8.54
N LEU A 134 -4.66 -8.32 -8.40
CA LEU A 134 -3.70 -9.25 -9.02
C LEU A 134 -3.93 -10.69 -8.55
N VAL A 135 -4.14 -10.91 -7.25
CA VAL A 135 -4.48 -12.24 -6.69
C VAL A 135 -5.75 -12.79 -7.34
N LYS A 136 -6.79 -11.97 -7.51
CA LYS A 136 -8.02 -12.38 -8.20
C LYS A 136 -7.76 -12.74 -9.66
N GLN A 137 -6.99 -11.91 -10.39
CA GLN A 137 -6.67 -12.18 -11.79
C GLN A 137 -5.91 -13.50 -11.94
N PHE A 138 -4.86 -13.73 -11.17
CA PHE A 138 -4.05 -14.95 -11.26
C PHE A 138 -4.77 -16.22 -10.80
N LYS A 139 -5.80 -16.11 -9.98
CA LYS A 139 -6.70 -17.25 -9.71
C LYS A 139 -7.56 -17.63 -10.92
N SER A 140 -7.85 -16.68 -11.81
CA SER A 140 -8.72 -16.87 -12.98
C SER A 140 -7.99 -17.04 -14.31
N THR A 141 -6.74 -16.61 -14.42
CA THR A 141 -5.94 -16.70 -15.65
C THR A 141 -4.92 -17.83 -15.61
N ALA A 142 -4.56 -18.35 -16.78
CA ALA A 142 -3.50 -19.36 -16.96
C ALA A 142 -2.15 -18.75 -17.37
N ASP A 143 -1.98 -17.43 -17.27
CA ASP A 143 -0.73 -16.76 -17.63
C ASP A 143 0.35 -17.03 -16.58
N HIS A 144 1.12 -18.09 -16.82
CA HIS A 144 2.18 -18.54 -15.93
C HIS A 144 3.37 -17.58 -15.86
N GLU A 145 3.67 -16.83 -16.92
CA GLU A 145 4.80 -15.89 -16.95
C GLU A 145 4.51 -14.67 -16.09
N LEU A 146 3.31 -14.08 -16.22
CA LEU A 146 2.92 -12.94 -15.39
C LEU A 146 2.74 -13.34 -13.93
N LEU A 147 2.25 -14.56 -13.65
CA LEU A 147 2.21 -15.10 -12.29
C LEU A 147 3.62 -15.27 -11.71
N GLU A 148 4.56 -15.81 -12.48
CA GLU A 148 5.95 -15.94 -12.02
C GLU A 148 6.55 -14.58 -11.68
N ARG A 149 6.35 -13.57 -12.53
CA ARG A 149 6.78 -12.19 -12.26
C ARG A 149 6.17 -11.63 -10.97
N PHE A 150 4.88 -11.89 -10.73
CA PHE A 150 4.22 -11.50 -9.49
C PHE A 150 4.84 -12.16 -8.26
N LEU A 151 5.08 -13.47 -8.30
CA LEU A 151 5.68 -14.22 -7.19
C LEU A 151 7.13 -13.78 -6.90
N VAL A 152 7.92 -13.52 -7.95
CA VAL A 152 9.26 -12.95 -7.82
C VAL A 152 9.20 -11.60 -7.11
N LEU A 153 8.36 -10.68 -7.59
CA LEU A 153 8.18 -9.35 -7.03
C LEU A 153 7.84 -9.44 -5.54
N LEU A 154 6.77 -10.16 -5.19
CA LEU A 154 6.34 -10.28 -3.79
C LEU A 154 7.43 -10.87 -2.90
N SER A 155 8.15 -11.89 -3.38
CA SER A 155 9.21 -12.52 -2.61
C SER A 155 10.45 -11.61 -2.42
N GLU A 156 10.72 -10.67 -3.33
CA GLU A 156 11.82 -9.70 -3.20
C GLU A 156 11.53 -8.60 -2.17
N HIS A 157 10.26 -8.30 -1.94
CA HIS A 157 9.78 -7.25 -1.04
C HIS A 157 9.33 -7.78 0.34
N ALA A 158 8.92 -9.05 0.45
CA ALA A 158 8.33 -9.62 1.67
C ALA A 158 9.21 -9.55 2.93
N LEU A 159 10.53 -9.37 2.79
CA LEU A 159 11.46 -9.22 3.91
C LEU A 159 11.83 -7.77 4.22
N LYS A 160 11.52 -6.84 3.30
CA LYS A 160 11.92 -5.43 3.36
C LYS A 160 10.77 -4.52 3.73
N ALA A 161 9.55 -4.92 3.38
CA ALA A 161 8.34 -4.23 3.75
C ALA A 161 7.88 -4.77 5.12
N ASP A 162 8.20 -4.06 6.21
CA ASP A 162 8.06 -4.55 7.59
C ASP A 162 6.63 -5.03 7.89
N GLU A 163 5.66 -4.10 7.89
CA GLU A 163 4.27 -4.41 8.18
C GLU A 163 3.56 -5.16 7.04
N PHE A 164 4.03 -5.01 5.80
CA PHE A 164 3.41 -5.65 4.63
C PHE A 164 3.89 -7.06 4.36
N GLY A 165 5.00 -7.50 4.95
CA GLY A 165 5.63 -8.77 4.62
C GLY A 165 4.70 -9.97 4.76
N GLU A 166 3.86 -9.99 5.81
CA GLU A 166 2.84 -11.02 6.02
C GLU A 166 1.78 -11.02 4.90
N THR A 167 1.28 -9.83 4.54
CA THR A 167 0.30 -9.65 3.46
C THR A 167 0.87 -10.13 2.12
N LEU A 168 2.15 -9.88 1.84
CA LEU A 168 2.79 -10.35 0.61
C LEU A 168 2.92 -11.88 0.58
N VAL A 169 3.24 -12.52 1.71
CA VAL A 169 3.26 -13.98 1.82
C VAL A 169 1.88 -14.58 1.55
N VAL A 170 0.83 -14.02 2.16
CA VAL A 170 -0.56 -14.43 1.94
C VAL A 170 -0.94 -14.27 0.46
N ALA A 171 -0.58 -13.15 -0.17
CA ALA A 171 -0.86 -12.89 -1.57
C ALA A 171 -0.14 -13.88 -2.50
N MET A 172 1.14 -14.18 -2.26
CA MET A 172 1.88 -15.20 -2.99
C MET A 172 1.18 -16.56 -2.94
N ALA A 173 0.81 -16.99 -1.74
CA ALA A 173 0.17 -18.29 -1.55
C ALA A 173 -1.22 -18.36 -2.20
N ARG A 174 -2.03 -17.29 -2.04
CA ARG A 174 -3.38 -17.21 -2.62
C ARG A 174 -3.36 -17.18 -4.16
N ALA A 175 -2.41 -16.50 -4.78
CA ALA A 175 -2.31 -16.42 -6.24
C ALA A 175 -1.63 -17.66 -6.83
N GLY A 176 -0.51 -18.09 -6.24
CA GLY A 176 0.35 -19.11 -6.83
C GLY A 176 0.01 -20.55 -6.43
N GLY A 177 -0.63 -20.78 -5.27
CA GLY A 177 -0.85 -22.13 -4.75
C GLY A 177 0.44 -22.94 -4.73
N LYS A 178 0.48 -24.06 -5.46
CA LYS A 178 1.71 -24.88 -5.60
C LYS A 178 2.88 -24.14 -6.26
N SER A 179 2.61 -23.22 -7.19
CA SER A 179 3.64 -22.43 -7.85
C SER A 179 4.36 -21.47 -6.89
N ALA A 180 3.75 -21.15 -5.74
CA ALA A 180 4.37 -20.32 -4.70
C ALA A 180 5.39 -21.09 -3.84
N LEU A 181 5.37 -22.42 -3.83
CA LEU A 181 6.20 -23.24 -2.93
C LEU A 181 7.71 -22.94 -2.99
N PRO A 182 8.35 -22.74 -4.17
CA PRO A 182 9.76 -22.40 -4.23
C PRO A 182 10.08 -21.05 -3.55
N TYR A 183 9.18 -20.07 -3.71
CA TYR A 183 9.32 -18.73 -3.13
C TYR A 183 9.13 -18.76 -1.62
N LEU A 184 8.08 -19.43 -1.14
CA LEU A 184 7.83 -19.64 0.29
C LEU A 184 8.98 -20.41 0.95
N SER A 185 9.52 -21.43 0.30
CA SER A 185 10.66 -22.20 0.81
C SER A 185 11.91 -21.34 0.94
N ARG A 186 12.15 -20.44 -0.02
CA ARG A 186 13.25 -19.47 0.04
C ARG A 186 13.09 -18.49 1.20
N LEU A 187 11.88 -18.00 1.45
CA LEU A 187 11.59 -17.11 2.58
C LEU A 187 11.74 -17.83 3.93
N ALA A 188 11.30 -19.08 4.03
CA ALA A 188 11.46 -19.89 5.25
C ALA A 188 12.94 -20.10 5.62
N ALA A 189 13.80 -20.24 4.61
CA ALA A 189 15.24 -20.39 4.80
C ALA A 189 15.95 -19.07 5.13
N ASN A 190 15.27 -17.92 5.06
CA ASN A 190 15.88 -16.62 5.27
C ASN A 190 15.93 -16.26 6.77
N ALA A 191 17.15 -16.09 7.30
CA ALA A 191 17.37 -15.76 8.71
C ALA A 191 16.92 -14.34 9.10
N GLU A 192 16.75 -13.43 8.14
CA GLU A 192 16.31 -12.05 8.34
C GLU A 192 14.77 -11.93 8.43
N ALA A 193 14.02 -12.99 8.09
CA ALA A 193 12.57 -12.98 8.19
C ALA A 193 12.11 -12.72 9.64
N THR A 194 11.19 -11.77 9.80
CA THR A 194 10.56 -11.47 11.08
C THR A 194 9.70 -12.66 11.55
N ALA A 195 9.37 -12.70 12.85
CA ALA A 195 8.57 -13.80 13.41
C ALA A 195 7.19 -13.91 12.74
N LYS A 196 6.57 -12.78 12.39
CA LYS A 196 5.27 -12.74 11.70
C LYS A 196 5.36 -13.33 10.29
N VAL A 197 6.33 -12.87 9.50
CA VAL A 197 6.58 -13.40 8.15
C VAL A 197 6.85 -14.90 8.20
N ARG A 198 7.69 -15.37 9.13
CA ARG A 198 7.95 -16.82 9.29
C ARG A 198 6.68 -17.60 9.60
N ALA A 199 5.85 -17.12 10.52
CA ALA A 199 4.61 -17.80 10.89
C ALA A 199 3.67 -17.95 9.69
N GLU A 200 3.51 -16.90 8.89
CA GLU A 200 2.72 -16.98 7.65
C GLU A 200 3.34 -17.94 6.63
N VAL A 201 4.66 -17.88 6.44
CA VAL A 201 5.35 -18.77 5.49
C VAL A 201 5.18 -20.24 5.90
N GLU A 202 5.35 -20.58 7.18
CA GLU A 202 5.16 -21.93 7.69
C GLU A 202 3.74 -22.44 7.47
N TYR A 203 2.74 -21.60 7.76
CA TYR A 203 1.33 -21.92 7.54
C TYR A 203 1.06 -22.20 6.04
N TRP A 204 1.49 -21.30 5.15
CA TRP A 204 1.20 -21.41 3.73
C TRP A 204 2.01 -22.50 3.03
N LEU A 205 3.23 -22.81 3.49
CA LEU A 205 3.98 -23.97 2.99
C LEU A 205 3.21 -25.28 3.21
N ASP A 206 2.67 -25.49 4.41
CA ASP A 206 1.86 -26.67 4.70
C ASP A 206 0.57 -26.69 3.88
N HIS A 207 -0.13 -25.55 3.81
CA HIS A 207 -1.40 -25.43 3.10
C HIS A 207 -1.25 -25.69 1.58
N CYS A 208 -0.26 -25.06 0.93
CA CYS A 208 -0.03 -25.19 -0.50
C CYS A 208 0.53 -26.57 -0.90
N THR A 209 1.18 -27.27 0.02
CA THR A 209 1.66 -28.65 -0.21
C THR A 209 0.52 -29.66 -0.20
N ARG A 210 -0.50 -29.44 0.64
CA ARG A 210 -1.64 -30.36 0.83
C ARG A 210 -2.80 -30.15 -0.16
N SER A 211 -2.94 -28.94 -0.68
CA SER A 211 -3.97 -28.57 -1.68
C SER A 211 -3.66 -29.16 -3.06
#